data_AF-A0A2A5VFK7-F1
#
_entry.id   AF-A0A2A5VFK7-F1
#
_cell.length_a   1.000
_cell.length_b   1.000
_cell.length_c   1.000
_cell.angle_alpha   90.00
_cell.angle_beta   90.00
_cell.angle_gamma   90.00
#
_symmetry.space_group_name_H-M   'P 1'
#
loop_
_entity.id
_entity.type
_entity.pdbx_description
1 polymer ?
#
loop_
_entity_poly.entity_id
_entity_poly.type
_entity_poly.pdbx_seq_one_letter_code
_entity_poly.pdbx_strand_id
1 'polypeptide(L)'
;MSADYVVEVIDDEEDSTNPLGVVKVIWYEISGGIGPWGALRPLIAIALALIPFLFIGQHFNRQHRKAASWFAVQFPLILTVILWPILYIWSIGDAWWVSSGIVARAESS
;
A
#
# COMPACT_ATOMS: atom_id res chain seq x y z
N MET A 1 46.25 -15.25 22.17
CA MET A 1 44.92 -15.89 22.02
C MET A 1 44.36 -15.39 20.71
N SER A 2 44.47 -16.22 19.67
CA SER A 2 44.03 -15.91 18.31
C SER A 2 42.51 -16.10 18.26
N ALA A 3 41.75 -15.04 18.01
CA ALA A 3 40.31 -15.16 17.81
C ALA A 3 40.08 -15.77 16.42
N ASP A 4 39.57 -16.99 16.41
CA ASP A 4 39.16 -17.70 15.21
C ASP A 4 37.83 -17.11 14.76
N TYR A 5 37.86 -16.31 13.69
CA TYR A 5 36.66 -15.74 13.10
C TYR A 5 36.10 -16.78 12.13
N VAL A 6 35.12 -17.56 12.60
CA VAL A 6 34.35 -18.45 11.75
C VAL A 6 33.47 -17.58 10.87
N VAL A 7 33.95 -17.32 9.65
CA VAL A 7 33.16 -16.71 8.58
C VAL A 7 32.23 -17.79 8.06
N GLU A 8 30.98 -17.74 8.49
CA GLU A 8 29.89 -18.51 7.90
C GLU A 8 29.62 -17.90 6.51
N VAL A 9 30.21 -18.51 5.49
CA VAL A 9 29.85 -18.23 4.09
C VAL A 9 28.45 -18.80 3.93
N ILE A 10 27.46 -17.91 3.88
CA ILE A 10 26.12 -18.25 3.43
C ILE A 10 26.31 -18.68 1.98
N ASP A 11 26.16 -19.97 1.71
CA ASP A 11 26.08 -20.48 0.36
C ASP A 11 24.90 -19.75 -0.30
N ASP A 12 25.22 -18.79 -1.17
CA ASP A 12 24.26 -18.22 -2.10
C ASP A 12 23.79 -19.38 -2.96
N GLU A 13 22.65 -19.99 -2.60
CA GLU A 13 21.97 -20.97 -3.44
C GLU A 13 21.88 -20.33 -4.83
N GLU A 14 22.54 -20.94 -5.81
CA GLU A 14 22.44 -20.62 -7.23
C GLU A 14 20.97 -20.80 -7.63
N ASP A 15 20.16 -19.78 -7.36
CA ASP A 15 18.74 -19.78 -7.69
C ASP A 15 18.67 -19.58 -9.20
N SER A 16 18.60 -20.72 -9.90
CA SER A 16 18.16 -20.83 -11.27
C SER A 16 17.13 -19.75 -11.56
N THR A 17 17.27 -19.03 -12.67
CA THR A 17 16.43 -17.89 -13.07
C THR A 17 14.96 -18.29 -13.22
N ASN A 18 14.28 -18.50 -12.11
CA ASN A 18 12.89 -18.86 -12.01
C ASN A 18 12.12 -17.55 -11.86
N PRO A 19 11.16 -17.23 -12.74
CA PRO A 19 10.41 -15.98 -12.69
C PRO A 19 9.78 -15.72 -11.30
N LEU A 20 9.41 -16.78 -10.59
CA LEU A 20 8.86 -16.71 -9.24
C LEU A 20 9.91 -16.32 -8.18
N GLY A 21 11.17 -16.75 -8.34
CA GLY A 21 12.29 -16.36 -7.49
C GLY A 21 12.58 -14.86 -7.61
N VAL A 22 12.61 -14.34 -8.84
CA VAL A 22 12.78 -12.90 -9.12
C VAL A 22 11.68 -12.06 -8.48
N VAL A 23 10.41 -12.49 -8.59
CA VAL A 23 9.28 -11.78 -7.95
C VAL A 23 9.40 -11.79 -6.42
N LYS A 24 9.83 -12.92 -5.83
CA LYS A 24 10.02 -13.04 -4.38
C LYS A 24 11.16 -12.15 -3.87
N VAL A 25 12.26 -12.06 -4.62
CA VAL A 25 13.38 -11.16 -4.30
C VAL A 25 12.96 -9.70 -4.41
N ILE A 26 12.26 -9.31 -5.48
CA ILE A 26 11.71 -7.95 -5.62
C ILE A 26 10.75 -7.62 -4.47
N TRP A 27 9.90 -8.57 -4.08
CA TRP A 27 8.98 -8.39 -2.97
C TRP A 27 9.71 -8.23 -1.63
N TYR A 28 10.76 -9.03 -1.38
CA TYR A 28 11.59 -8.94 -0.19
C TYR A 28 12.35 -7.62 -0.13
N GLU A 29 12.95 -7.17 -1.24
CA GLU A 29 13.67 -5.90 -1.32
C GLU A 29 12.72 -4.70 -1.11
N ILE A 30 11.50 -4.76 -1.67
CA ILE A 30 10.48 -3.74 -1.44
C ILE A 30 10.02 -3.77 0.03
N SER A 31 9.74 -4.93 0.61
CA SER A 31 9.15 -5.08 1.96
C SER A 31 10.16 -5.10 3.12
N GLY A 32 11.46 -5.21 2.84
CA GLY A 32 12.57 -5.26 3.82
C GLY A 32 12.78 -3.97 4.63
N GLY A 33 11.94 -2.95 4.44
CA GLY A 33 11.72 -1.87 5.40
C GLY A 33 12.75 -0.72 5.39
N ILE A 34 13.93 -0.90 4.79
CA ILE A 34 14.97 0.15 4.76
C ILE A 34 14.92 1.00 3.47
N GLY A 35 14.42 0.45 2.35
CA GLY A 35 14.33 1.15 1.07
C GLY A 35 13.04 1.96 0.86
N PRO A 36 12.13 1.56 -0.05
CA PRO A 36 11.00 2.40 -0.48
C PRO A 36 9.99 2.74 0.63
N TRP A 37 9.63 1.80 1.49
CA TRP A 37 8.67 2.05 2.59
C TRP A 37 9.24 2.94 3.69
N GLY A 38 10.54 2.82 3.97
CA GLY A 38 11.26 3.68 4.90
C GLY A 38 11.25 5.14 4.44
N ALA A 39 11.47 5.37 3.14
CA ALA A 39 11.40 6.69 2.51
C ALA A 39 9.96 7.21 2.34
N LEU A 40 8.96 6.32 2.17
CA LEU A 40 7.56 6.71 2.01
C LEU A 40 6.91 7.15 3.33
N ARG A 41 7.32 6.56 4.46
CA ARG A 41 6.78 6.88 5.79
C ARG A 41 6.83 8.38 6.13
N PRO A 42 7.94 9.12 5.97
CA PRO A 42 7.96 10.57 6.22
C PRO A 42 7.11 11.35 5.21
N LEU A 43 7.00 10.91 3.95
CA LEU A 43 6.14 11.56 2.96
C LEU A 43 4.65 11.44 3.34
N ILE A 44 4.21 10.26 3.77
CA ILE A 44 2.86 10.04 4.29
C ILE A 44 2.64 10.88 5.55
N ALA A 45 3.62 10.92 6.46
CA ALA A 45 3.52 11.73 7.67
C ALA A 45 3.36 13.23 7.36
N ILE A 46 4.11 13.76 6.39
CA ILE A 46 3.99 15.15 5.93
C ILE A 46 2.62 15.38 5.30
N ALA A 47 2.16 14.49 4.41
CA ALA A 47 0.85 14.60 3.78
C ALA A 47 -0.29 14.61 4.81
N LEU A 48 -0.23 13.73 5.82
CA LEU A 48 -1.19 13.70 6.91
C LEU A 48 -1.10 14.94 7.80
N ALA A 49 0.12 15.43 8.07
CA ALA A 49 0.34 16.65 8.84
C ALA A 49 -0.22 17.89 8.13
N LEU A 50 -0.29 17.91 6.79
CA LEU A 50 -0.87 19.02 6.01
C LEU A 50 -2.40 19.11 6.13
N ILE A 51 -3.10 18.01 6.47
CA ILE A 51 -4.56 17.96 6.60
C ILE A 51 -5.13 19.06 7.52
N PRO A 52 -4.65 19.25 8.76
CA PRO A 52 -5.15 20.34 9.62
C PRO A 52 -4.83 21.74 9.08
N PHE A 53 -3.74 21.90 8.31
CA PHE A 53 -3.38 23.20 7.72
C PHE A 53 -4.31 23.61 6.58
N LEU A 54 -5.05 22.70 5.97
CA LEU A 54 -6.08 23.03 4.97
C LEU A 54 -7.16 23.99 5.52
N PHE A 55 -7.32 24.06 6.85
CA PHE A 55 -8.30 24.91 7.51
C PHE A 55 -7.67 26.15 8.19
N ILE A 56 -6.37 26.39 8.00
CA ILE A 56 -5.65 27.48 8.69
C ILE A 56 -6.15 28.88 8.28
N GLY A 57 -6.53 29.07 7.02
CA GLY A 57 -7.13 30.32 6.56
C GLY A 57 -8.47 30.63 7.23
N GLN A 58 -9.24 29.60 7.58
CA GLN A 58 -10.50 29.76 8.32
C GLN A 58 -10.25 30.05 9.80
N HIS A 59 -9.15 29.53 10.37
CA HIS A 59 -8.69 29.87 11.72
C HIS A 59 -8.31 31.36 11.81
N PHE A 60 -7.51 31.87 10.86
CA PHE A 60 -7.12 33.29 10.83
C PHE A 60 -8.30 34.25 10.57
N ASN A 61 -9.29 33.85 9.76
CA ASN A 61 -10.51 34.64 9.54
C ASN A 61 -11.55 34.50 10.68
N ARG A 62 -11.24 33.74 11.74
CA ARG A 62 -12.16 33.40 12.86
C ARG A 62 -13.49 32.76 12.42
N GLN A 63 -13.50 32.10 11.26
CA GLN A 63 -14.67 31.47 10.64
C GLN A 63 -14.68 29.94 10.85
N HIS A 64 -14.53 29.47 12.10
CA HIS A 64 -14.48 28.03 12.42
C HIS A 64 -15.73 27.26 11.96
N ARG A 65 -16.90 27.91 11.97
CA ARG A 65 -18.14 27.30 11.48
C ARG A 65 -18.09 27.01 9.98
N LYS A 66 -17.43 27.87 9.20
CA LYS A 66 -17.26 27.68 7.75
C LYS A 66 -16.28 26.55 7.44
N ALA A 67 -15.23 26.39 8.25
CA ALA A 67 -14.30 25.27 8.17
C ALA A 67 -15.02 23.92 8.37
N ALA A 68 -15.88 23.82 9.38
CA ALA A 68 -16.67 22.61 9.63
C ALA A 68 -17.61 22.28 8.47
N SER A 69 -18.30 23.28 7.91
CA SER A 69 -19.13 23.09 6.72
C SER A 69 -18.32 22.64 5.50
N TRP A 70 -17.11 23.16 5.31
CA TRP A 70 -16.24 22.76 4.21
C TRP A 70 -15.71 21.34 4.41
N PHE A 71 -15.31 20.95 5.62
CA PHE A 71 -14.91 19.58 5.94
C PHE A 71 -16.04 18.58 5.70
N ALA A 72 -17.28 18.93 6.08
CA ALA A 72 -18.44 18.08 5.83
C ALA A 72 -18.67 17.80 4.33
N VAL A 73 -18.38 18.78 3.45
CA VAL A 73 -18.44 18.60 1.99
C VAL A 73 -17.28 17.75 1.45
N GLN A 74 -16.12 17.74 2.13
CA GLN A 74 -14.99 16.89 1.74
C GLN A 74 -15.18 15.42 2.12
N PHE A 75 -15.98 15.12 3.14
CA PHE A 75 -16.16 13.76 3.63
C PHE A 75 -16.62 12.76 2.55
N PRO A 76 -17.64 13.06 1.72
CA PRO A 76 -18.01 12.21 0.59
C PRO A 76 -16.90 12.06 -0.44
N LEU A 77 -16.17 13.15 -0.74
CA LEU A 77 -15.10 13.14 -1.76
C LEU A 77 -13.93 12.25 -1.34
N ILE A 78 -13.48 12.37 -0.08
CA ILE A 78 -12.43 11.51 0.49
C ILE A 78 -12.87 10.06 0.44
N LEU A 79 -14.12 9.78 0.83
CA LEU A 79 -14.68 8.43 0.79
C LEU A 79 -14.68 7.88 -0.64
N THR A 80 -15.10 8.65 -1.65
CA THR A 80 -15.06 8.20 -3.05
C THR A 80 -13.65 7.94 -3.54
N VAL A 81 -12.69 8.82 -3.25
CA VAL A 81 -11.29 8.68 -3.69
C VAL A 81 -10.63 7.44 -3.08
N ILE A 82 -10.94 7.10 -1.84
CA ILE A 82 -10.39 5.91 -1.15
C ILE A 82 -11.15 4.64 -1.52
N LEU A 83 -12.48 4.73 -1.63
CA LEU A 83 -13.33 3.57 -1.89
C LEU A 83 -13.18 3.08 -3.33
N TRP A 84 -12.99 3.98 -4.29
CA TRP A 84 -12.80 3.62 -5.71
C TRP A 84 -11.67 2.60 -5.95
N PRO A 85 -10.42 2.81 -5.51
CA PRO A 85 -9.35 1.83 -5.74
C PRO A 85 -9.59 0.52 -4.99
N ILE A 86 -10.20 0.57 -3.80
CA ILE A 86 -10.57 -0.63 -3.04
C ILE A 86 -11.60 -1.46 -3.82
N LEU A 87 -12.68 -0.82 -4.28
CA LEU A 87 -13.72 -1.47 -5.08
C LEU A 87 -13.19 -1.94 -6.43
N TYR A 88 -12.26 -1.20 -7.03
CA TYR A 88 -11.60 -1.59 -8.28
C TYR A 88 -10.78 -2.87 -8.11
N ILE A 89 -9.98 -2.98 -7.04
CA ILE A 89 -9.23 -4.21 -6.76
C ILE A 89 -10.20 -5.35 -6.43
N TRP A 90 -11.24 -5.07 -5.64
CA TRP A 90 -12.26 -6.05 -5.30
C TRP A 90 -12.98 -6.58 -6.55
N SER A 91 -13.30 -5.73 -7.52
CA SER A 91 -14.02 -6.13 -8.73
C SER A 91 -13.23 -7.10 -9.60
N ILE A 92 -11.89 -7.01 -9.59
CA ILE A 92 -11.01 -7.98 -10.26
C ILE A 92 -11.15 -9.35 -9.58
N GLY A 93 -11.13 -9.39 -8.25
CA GLY A 93 -11.30 -10.63 -7.49
C GLY A 93 -12.69 -11.25 -7.68
N ASP A 94 -13.73 -10.42 -7.68
CA ASP A 94 -15.11 -10.85 -7.93
C ASP A 94 -15.27 -11.46 -9.33
N ALA A 95 -14.76 -10.79 -10.36
CA ALA A 95 -14.78 -11.30 -11.74
C ALA A 95 -14.06 -12.64 -11.88
N TRP A 96 -12.94 -12.83 -11.16
CA TRP A 96 -12.21 -14.09 -11.15
C TRP A 96 -13.00 -15.22 -10.46
N TRP A 97 -13.64 -14.93 -9.32
CA TRP A 97 -14.47 -15.91 -8.61
C TRP A 97 -15.65 -16.37 -9.48
N VAL A 98 -16.36 -15.43 -10.11
CA VAL A 98 -17.50 -15.72 -11.00
C VAL A 98 -17.04 -16.59 -12.17
N SER A 99 -15.93 -16.24 -12.82
CA SER A 99 -15.40 -17.00 -13.96
C SER A 99 -14.98 -18.42 -13.56
N SER A 100 -14.32 -18.57 -12.41
CA SER A 100 -13.89 -19.87 -11.89
C SER A 100 -15.09 -20.77 -11.56
N GLY A 101 -16.16 -20.19 -11.00
CA GLY A 101 -17.40 -20.92 -10.71
C GLY A 101 -18.11 -21.43 -11.97
N ILE A 102 -18.04 -20.69 -13.09
CA ILE A 102 -18.60 -21.13 -14.38
C ILE A 102 -17.81 -22.33 -14.92
N VAL A 103 -16.47 -22.26 -14.91
CA VAL A 103 -15.60 -23.35 -15.38
C VAL A 103 -15.80 -24.62 -14.56
N ALA A 104 -15.80 -24.51 -13.23
CA ALA A 104 -16.00 -25.66 -12.35
C ALA A 104 -17.35 -26.37 -12.58
N ARG A 105 -18.41 -25.61 -12.87
CA ARG A 105 -19.73 -26.17 -13.21
C ARG A 105 -19.72 -26.88 -14.56
N ALA A 106 -19.04 -26.30 -15.55
CA ALA A 106 -18.93 -26.88 -16.89
C ALA A 106 -18.12 -28.19 -16.92
N GLU A 107 -17.13 -28.34 -16.03
CA GLU A 107 -16.37 -29.59 -15.89
C GLU A 107 -17.19 -30.70 -15.19
N SER A 108 -18.15 -30.32 -14.33
CA SER A 108 -18.99 -31.25 -13.58
C SER A 108 -20.25 -31.74 -14.31
N SER A 109 -20.53 -31.22 -15.52
CA SER A 109 -21.70 -31.55 -16.36
C SER A 109 -21.32 -32.40 -17.56
#